data_AF-A0A7X4ZTB9-F1
#
_entry.id   AF-A0A7X4ZTB9-F1
#
_cell.length_a   1.000
_cell.length_b   1.000
_cell.length_c   1.000
_cell.angle_alpha   90.00
_cell.angle_beta   90.00
_cell.angle_gamma   90.00
#
_symmetry.space_group_name_H-M   'P 1'
#
loop_
_entity.id
_entity.type
_entity.pdbx_description
1 polymer ?
#
loop_
_entity_poly.entity_id
_entity_poly.type
_entity_poly.pdbx_seq_one_letter_code
_entity_poly.pdbx_strand_id
1 'polypeptide(L)' 'MKFLINLEAQKSSAPGKLGYHLEKGDGKGIEKGIEKGIKKERLNAIGRMIKANVTKEQIIAFGYTEEEFTEAGSILYASV' A
#
# COMPACT_ATOMS: atom_id res chain seq x y z
N MET A 1 13.70 19.99 -49.40
CA MET A 1 13.88 19.29 -48.12
C MET A 1 12.64 18.45 -47.87
N LYS A 2 12.76 17.14 -48.05
CA LYS A 2 11.64 16.18 -48.09
C LYS A 2 11.66 15.39 -46.79
N PHE A 3 10.80 15.76 -45.86
CA PHE A 3 10.48 14.91 -44.70
C PHE A 3 8.97 14.95 -44.48
N LEU A 4 8.25 14.44 -45.49
CA LEU A 4 6.93 13.84 -45.30
C LEU A 4 7.16 12.51 -44.57
N ILE A 5 7.45 12.58 -43.28
CA ILE A 5 7.52 11.40 -42.41
C ILE A 5 6.08 11.08 -42.00
N ASN A 6 5.41 10.42 -42.93
CA ASN A 6 4.50 9.31 -42.71
C ASN A 6 3.54 9.40 -41.48
N LEU A 7 2.43 10.12 -41.64
CA LEU A 7 1.30 10.16 -40.72
C LEU A 7 0.68 8.75 -40.46
N GLU A 8 0.92 7.79 -41.36
CA GLU A 8 0.45 6.41 -41.22
C GLU A 8 1.23 5.62 -40.16
N ALA A 9 2.46 6.03 -39.82
CA ALA A 9 3.22 5.41 -38.74
C ALA A 9 2.61 5.69 -37.35
N GLN A 10 1.88 6.82 -37.19
CA GLN A 10 1.19 7.14 -35.93
C GLN A 10 -0.10 6.35 -35.71
N LYS A 11 -0.77 5.87 -36.78
CA LYS A 11 -1.99 5.06 -36.63
C LYS A 11 -1.71 3.59 -36.31
N SER A 12 -0.49 3.09 -36.55
CA SER A 12 -0.12 1.70 -36.28
C SER A 12 0.33 1.44 -34.84
N SER A 13 0.55 2.47 -34.03
CA SER A 13 0.87 2.27 -32.62
C SER A 13 -0.41 2.00 -31.84
N ALA A 14 -0.95 0.79 -32.01
CA ALA A 14 -2.03 0.29 -31.18
C ALA A 14 -1.62 0.44 -29.70
N PRO A 15 -2.34 1.23 -28.88
CA PRO A 15 -1.96 1.46 -27.48
C PRO A 15 -2.06 0.18 -26.62
N GLY A 16 -2.59 -0.91 -27.17
CA GLY A 16 -2.79 -2.19 -26.49
C GLY A 16 -1.60 -3.14 -26.46
N LYS A 17 -0.40 -2.75 -26.94
CA LYS A 17 0.79 -3.63 -26.96
C LYS A 17 1.88 -3.22 -25.96
N LEU A 18 1.52 -2.52 -24.88
CA LEU A 18 2.34 -2.49 -23.69
C LEU A 18 2.04 -3.76 -22.91
N GLY A 19 2.98 -4.70 -22.95
CA GLY A 19 2.90 -6.02 -22.33
C GLY A 19 2.87 -5.98 -20.80
N TYR A 20 1.84 -5.40 -20.22
CA TYR A 20 1.42 -5.71 -18.87
C TYR A 20 0.48 -6.90 -18.98
N HIS A 21 1.05 -8.11 -18.91
CA HIS A 21 0.28 -9.30 -18.55
C HIS A 21 -0.08 -9.18 -17.06
N LEU A 22 -0.87 -8.16 -16.72
CA LEU A 22 -1.63 -8.12 -15.49
C LEU A 22 -2.73 -9.12 -15.71
N GLU A 23 -2.42 -10.38 -15.38
CA GLU A 23 -3.41 -11.42 -15.16
C GLU A 23 -4.52 -10.75 -14.34
N LYS A 24 -5.72 -10.68 -14.90
CA LYS A 24 -6.85 -9.97 -14.30
C LYS A 24 -7.32 -10.79 -13.10
N GLY A 25 -6.53 -10.83 -12.04
CA GLY A 25 -7.05 -11.01 -10.71
C GLY A 25 -7.93 -9.79 -10.47
N ASP A 26 -9.23 -10.01 -10.35
CA ASP A 26 -10.25 -9.00 -10.06
C ASP A 26 -9.64 -8.00 -9.07
N GLY A 27 -9.61 -6.70 -9.39
CA GLY A 27 -8.82 -5.67 -8.67
C GLY A 27 -8.95 -5.68 -7.13
N LYS A 28 -10.00 -6.34 -6.62
CA LYS A 28 -10.19 -6.82 -5.25
C LYS A 28 -8.96 -7.51 -4.63
N GLY A 29 -8.15 -8.24 -5.39
CA GLY A 29 -6.94 -8.90 -4.88
C GLY A 29 -5.84 -7.91 -4.52
N ILE A 30 -5.62 -6.91 -5.37
CA ILE A 30 -4.63 -5.85 -5.18
C ILE A 30 -5.06 -4.92 -4.05
N GLU A 31 -6.33 -4.53 -4.02
CA GLU A 31 -6.93 -3.69 -2.97
C GLU A 31 -6.77 -4.34 -1.57
N LYS A 32 -7.17 -5.62 -1.43
CA LYS A 32 -6.99 -6.38 -0.18
C LYS A 32 -5.53 -6.54 0.21
N GLY A 33 -4.62 -6.67 -0.75
CA GLY A 33 -3.18 -6.75 -0.50
C GLY A 33 -2.63 -5.44 0.07
N ILE A 34 -3.03 -4.31 -0.50
CA ILE A 34 -2.66 -2.97 -0.05
C ILE A 34 -3.20 -2.70 1.35
N GLU A 35 -4.49 -2.97 1.59
CA GLU A 35 -5.13 -2.78 2.89
C GLU A 35 -4.41 -3.57 4.01
N LYS A 36 -4.12 -4.86 3.75
CA LYS A 36 -3.36 -5.70 4.69
C LYS A 36 -1.94 -5.18 4.94
N GLY A 37 -1.26 -4.68 3.90
CA GLY A 37 0.07 -4.09 4.02
C GLY A 37 0.07 -2.83 4.89
N ILE A 38 -0.90 -1.93 4.66
CA ILE A 38 -1.08 -0.70 5.44
C ILE A 38 -1.36 -1.04 6.90
N LYS A 39 -2.32 -1.95 7.18
CA LYS A 39 -2.64 -2.37 8.55
C LYS A 39 -1.40 -2.90 9.27
N LYS A 40 -0.61 -3.74 8.60
CA LYS A 40 0.63 -4.30 9.16
C LYS A 40 1.65 -3.21 9.54
N GLU A 41 1.89 -2.24 8.66
CA GLU A 41 2.85 -1.16 8.95
C GLU A 41 2.36 -0.26 10.09
N ARG A 42 1.04 0.01 10.17
CA ARG A 42 0.44 0.77 11.26
C ARG A 42 0.65 0.10 12.62
N LEU A 43 0.37 -1.21 12.72
CA LEU A 43 0.61 -1.97 13.96
C LEU A 43 2.10 -1.99 14.33
N ASN A 44 2.99 -2.12 13.36
CA ASN A 44 4.45 -2.08 13.60
C ASN A 44 4.93 -0.70 14.10
N ALA A 45 4.38 0.39 13.55
CA ALA A 45 4.66 1.74 14.03
C ALA A 45 4.22 1.91 15.49
N ILE A 46 2.99 1.50 15.83
CA ILE A 46 2.49 1.55 17.22
C ILE A 46 3.36 0.69 18.15
N GLY A 47 3.77 -0.51 17.73
CA GLY A 47 4.65 -1.37 18.53
C GLY A 47 6.00 -0.70 18.85
N ARG A 48 6.57 0.06 17.90
CA ARG A 48 7.77 0.88 18.14
C ARG A 48 7.50 2.02 19.13
N MET A 49 6.34 2.66 19.07
CA MET A 49 5.93 3.72 20.00
C MET A 49 5.74 3.18 21.43
N ILE A 50 5.10 2.03 21.59
CA ILE A 50 4.93 1.36 22.89
C ILE A 50 6.30 1.04 23.50
N LYS A 51 7.22 0.47 22.73
CA LYS A 51 8.61 0.20 23.19
C LYS A 51 9.39 1.46 23.58
N ALA A 52 9.01 2.61 23.03
CA ALA A 52 9.58 3.91 23.35
C ALA A 52 8.82 4.65 24.48
N ASN A 53 7.93 3.97 25.20
CA ASN A 53 7.09 4.53 26.28
C ASN A 53 6.18 5.70 25.84
N VAL A 54 5.79 5.77 24.57
CA VAL A 54 4.75 6.71 24.12
C VAL A 54 3.40 6.27 24.69
N THR A 55 2.63 7.20 25.26
CA THR A 55 1.36 6.85 25.91
C THR A 55 0.25 6.57 24.89
N LYS A 56 -0.78 5.84 25.33
CA LYS A 56 -1.96 5.54 24.51
C LYS A 56 -2.62 6.83 24.00
N GLU A 57 -2.74 7.85 24.84
CA GLU A 57 -3.36 9.14 24.51
C GLU A 57 -2.58 9.87 23.41
N GLN A 58 -1.25 9.82 23.45
CA GLN A 58 -0.39 10.41 22.42
C GLN A 58 -0.49 9.64 21.10
N ILE A 59 -0.51 8.29 21.16
CA ILE A 59 -0.72 7.45 19.99
C ILE A 59 -2.07 7.76 19.32
N ILE A 60 -3.13 7.93 20.11
CA ILE A 60 -4.44 8.34 19.58
C ILE A 60 -4.38 9.75 18.98
N ALA A 61 -3.69 10.70 19.63
CA ALA A 61 -3.50 12.05 19.11
C ALA A 61 -2.73 12.08 17.77
N PHE A 62 -1.87 11.09 17.49
CA PHE A 62 -1.20 10.93 16.20
C PHE A 62 -2.08 10.32 15.09
N GLY A 63 -3.34 9.98 15.39
CA GLY A 63 -4.30 9.45 14.42
C GLY A 63 -4.33 7.92 14.32
N TYR A 64 -3.93 7.24 15.39
CA TYR A 64 -4.16 5.80 15.54
C TYR A 64 -5.41 5.53 16.38
N THR A 65 -6.03 4.37 16.19
CA THR A 65 -7.21 3.99 16.98
C THR A 65 -6.83 3.17 18.22
N GLU A 66 -7.76 3.10 19.17
CA GLU A 66 -7.60 2.28 20.36
C GLU A 66 -7.52 0.77 20.04
N GLU A 67 -8.24 0.34 19.01
CA GLU A 67 -8.20 -1.04 18.52
C GLU A 67 -6.80 -1.38 17.99
N GLU A 68 -6.20 -0.49 17.21
CA GLU A 68 -4.84 -0.67 16.68
C GLU A 68 -3.80 -0.72 17.81
N PHE A 69 -3.97 0.11 18.86
CA PHE A 69 -3.12 0.07 20.05
C PHE A 69 -3.21 -1.28 20.78
N THR A 70 -4.43 -1.77 20.99
CA THR A 70 -4.69 -3.04 21.68
C THR A 70 -4.14 -4.22 20.89
N GLU A 71 -4.37 -4.24 19.57
CA GLU A 71 -3.88 -5.27 18.67
C GLU A 71 -2.34 -5.27 18.62
N ALA A 72 -1.71 -4.10 18.49
CA ALA A 72 -0.25 -3.98 18.52
C ALA A 72 0.34 -4.43 19.87
N GLY A 73 -0.26 -4.06 21.00
CA GLY A 73 0.17 -4.48 22.33
C GLY A 73 0.05 -6.00 22.54
N SER A 74 -1.04 -6.61 22.06
CA SER A 74 -1.26 -8.06 22.12
C SER A 74 -0.20 -8.83 21.32
N ILE A 75 0.11 -8.38 20.10
CA ILE A 75 1.17 -8.97 19.27
C ILE A 75 2.52 -8.87 19.98
N LEU A 76 2.81 -7.72 20.57
CA LEU A 76 4.09 -7.46 21.24
C LEU A 76 4.28 -8.38 22.46
N TYR A 77 3.23 -8.57 23.27
CA TYR A 77 3.26 -9.38 24.49
C TYR A 77 3.20 -10.89 24.20
N ALA A 78 2.52 -11.32 23.12
CA ALA A 78 2.51 -12.71 22.68
C ALA A 78 3.87 -13.21 22.15
N SER A 79 4.81 -12.28 21.91
CA SER A 79 6.16 -12.56 21.40
C SER A 79 7.23 -12.63 22.51
N VAL A 80 6.84 -12.50 23.79
CA VAL A 80 7.73 -12.42 24.96
C VAL A 80 7.73 -13.73 25.73
#